data_AF-A0A8T6IZA6-F1
#
_entry.id   AF-A0A8T6IZA6-F1
#
_cell.length_a   1.000
_cell.length_b   1.000
_cell.length_c   1.000
_cell.angle_alpha   90.00
_cell.angle_beta   90.00
_cell.angle_gamma   90.00
#
_symmetry.space_group_name_H-M   'P 1'
#
loop_
_entity.id
_entity.type
_entity.pdbx_description
1 polymer ?
#
loop_
_entity_poly.entity_id
_entity_poly.type
_entity_poly.pdbx_seq_one_letter_code
_entity_poly.pdbx_strand_id
1 'polypeptide(L)' 'MMALEGIKVLDFCRNAPGMFATMILADMGADVLMVERPM' A
#
# COMPACT_ATOMS: atom_id res chain seq x y z
N MET A 1 -3.52 -13.88 -12.38
CA MET A 1 -3.84 -12.49 -12.75
C MET A 1 -4.63 -11.89 -11.62
N MET A 2 -4.00 -11.00 -10.85
CA MET A 2 -4.67 -10.28 -9.77
C MET A 2 -5.23 -8.94 -10.27
N ALA A 3 -6.20 -8.37 -9.55
CA ALA A 3 -6.93 -7.19 -10.01
C ALA A 3 -6.04 -5.94 -10.13
N LEU A 4 -5.00 -5.81 -9.29
CA LEU A 4 -4.09 -4.66 -9.25
C LEU A 4 -2.65 -5.00 -9.66
N GLU A 5 -2.46 -6.12 -10.36
CA GLU A 5 -1.14 -6.56 -10.83
C GLU A 5 -0.47 -5.47 -11.69
N GLY A 6 0.76 -5.09 -11.34
CA GLY A 6 1.52 -4.05 -12.04
C GLY A 6 1.27 -2.61 -11.56
N ILE A 7 0.35 -2.39 -10.63
CA ILE A 7 0.11 -1.08 -10.00
C ILE A 7 1.11 -0.87 -8.85
N LYS A 8 1.74 0.32 -8.82
CA LYS A 8 2.64 0.75 -7.74
C LYS A 8 1.98 1.80 -6.88
N VAL A 9 2.06 1.64 -5.55
CA VAL A 9 1.44 2.55 -4.57
C VAL A 9 2.50 3.01 -3.58
N LEU A 10 2.58 4.33 -3.38
CA LEU A 10 3.34 4.91 -2.27
C LEU A 10 2.38 5.18 -1.12
N ASP A 11 2.61 4.54 0.02
CA ASP A 11 1.80 4.70 1.23
C ASP A 11 2.46 5.70 2.18
N PHE A 12 1.76 6.80 2.45
CA PHE A 12 2.14 7.85 3.41
C PHE A 12 1.21 7.90 4.63
N CYS A 13 0.31 6.92 4.78
CA CYS A 13 -0.62 6.83 5.89
C CYS A 13 0.12 6.58 7.21
N ARG A 14 -0.40 7.16 8.29
CA ARG A 14 0.18 7.03 9.65
C ARG A 14 -0.77 6.46 10.67
N ASN A 15 -2.03 6.29 10.28
CA ASN A 15 -3.09 5.80 11.14
C ASN A 15 -3.62 4.49 10.54
N ALA A 16 -4.05 3.60 11.43
CA ALA A 16 -4.47 2.25 11.08
C ALA A 16 -5.48 2.16 9.92
N PRO A 17 -6.48 3.04 9.75
CA PRO A 17 -7.42 2.93 8.63
C PRO A 17 -6.75 3.05 7.26
N GLY A 18 -5.77 3.96 7.12
CA GLY A 18 -5.06 4.17 5.85
C GLY A 18 -4.13 3.03 5.51
N MET A 19 -3.35 2.57 6.51
CA MET A 19 -2.49 1.39 6.37
C MET A 19 -3.29 0.13 6.06
N PHE A 20 -4.49 0.00 6.64
CA PHE A 20 -5.38 -1.12 6.35
C PHE A 20 -5.89 -1.09 4.91
N ALA A 21 -6.23 0.10 4.39
CA ALA A 21 -6.63 0.23 3.00
C ALA A 21 -5.52 -0.20 2.04
N THR A 22 -4.27 0.23 2.27
CA THR A 22 -3.13 -0.12 1.41
C THR A 22 -2.70 -1.59 1.55
N MET A 23 -2.89 -2.21 2.72
CA MET A 23 -2.76 -3.67 2.87
C MET A 23 -3.75 -4.43 1.96
N ILE A 24 -5.02 -4.01 1.89
CA ILE A 24 -6.00 -4.63 0.97
C ILE A 24 -5.55 -4.46 -0.50
N LEU A 25 -4.98 -3.31 -0.86
CA LEU A 25 -4.45 -3.11 -2.23
C LEU A 25 -3.30 -4.09 -2.53
N ALA A 26 -2.42 -4.35 -1.56
CA ALA A 26 -1.35 -5.34 -1.69
C ALA A 26 -1.91 -6.76 -1.87
N ASP A 27 -2.93 -7.14 -1.10
CA ASP A 27 -3.62 -8.45 -1.24
C ASP A 27 -4.24 -8.63 -2.63
N MET A 28 -4.65 -7.52 -3.26
CA MET A 28 -5.18 -7.50 -4.63
C MET A 28 -4.09 -7.42 -5.71
N GLY A 29 -2.81 -7.51 -5.34
CA GLY A 29 -1.67 -7.62 -6.27
C GLY A 29 -0.90 -6.32 -6.56
N ALA A 30 -1.16 -5.24 -5.81
CA ALA A 30 -0.38 -4.00 -5.94
C ALA A 30 0.99 -4.11 -5.26
N ASP A 31 2.00 -3.43 -5.81
CA ASP A 31 3.31 -3.22 -5.20
C ASP A 31 3.26 -1.97 -4.32
N VAL A 32 3.14 -2.16 -3.01
CA VAL A 32 2.94 -1.09 -2.03
C VAL A 32 4.24 -0.82 -1.27
N LEU A 33 4.75 0.40 -1.35
CA LEU A 33 5.89 0.88 -0.59
C LEU A 33 5.44 1.88 0.47
N MET A 34 5.60 1.53 1.75
CA MET A 34 5.36 2.44 2.86
C MET A 34 6.53 3.40 3.05
N VAL A 35 6.23 4.70 3.05
CA VAL A 35 7.21 5.76 3.19
C VAL A 35 7.14 6.35 4.59
N GLU A 36 8.17 6.06 5.36
CA GLU A 36 8.35 6.60 6.70
C GLU A 36 9.10 7.94 6.70
N ARG A 37 8.92 8.72 7.78
CA ARG A 37 9.78 9.90 7.99
C ARG A 37 11.20 9.42 8.31
N PRO A 38 12.23 10.21 7.94
CA PRO A 38 13.57 10.01 8.46
C PRO A 38 13.56 9.98 9.99
N MET A 39 14.44 9.16 10.57
CA MET A 39 14.75 9.21 12.00
C MET A 39 15.61 10.44 12.33
#